data_AF-A0A8B6XNK7-F1
#
_entry.id   AF-A0A8B6XNK7-F1
#
_cell.length_a   1.000
_cell.length_b   1.000
_cell.length_c   1.000
_cell.angle_alpha   90.00
_cell.angle_beta   90.00
_cell.angle_gamma   90.00
#
_symmetry.space_group_name_H-M   'P 1'
#
loop_
_entity.id
_entity.type
_entity.pdbx_description
1 polymer ?
#
loop_
_entity_poly.entity_id
_entity_poly.type
_entity_poly.pdbx_seq_one_letter_code
_entity_poly.pdbx_strand_id
1 'polypeptide(L)'
;MSDQNTRIKIAEMFELFCNIERKNGHLLAPQTLIVFGRKLIIKNACGSVARFTFEELCIEPLGAADYIAIASSYKTVIVENIPAMSVRRKVEMRRFITMIDHFYEYKVRMVCSTERPWNEMFIVEDYDSDEDVDKQLIDDLQLKRLKSKNVSLFTGEEETFAFKRTLSRINEMQTEQYWDK
;
A
#
# COMPACT_ATOMS: atom_id res chain seq x y z
N MET A 1 -4.08 -12.76 -19.55
CA MET A 1 -3.42 -11.92 -20.57
C MET A 1 -3.12 -10.49 -20.07
N SER A 2 -3.90 -9.90 -19.16
CA SER A 2 -3.64 -8.56 -18.61
C SER A 2 -2.37 -8.46 -17.75
N ASP A 3 -2.09 -9.47 -16.91
CA ASP A 3 -1.01 -9.43 -15.92
C ASP A 3 0.41 -9.35 -16.55
N GLN A 4 0.69 -10.13 -17.60
CA GLN A 4 2.01 -10.15 -18.24
C GLN A 4 2.34 -8.83 -18.94
N ASN A 5 1.35 -8.20 -19.59
CA ASN A 5 1.53 -6.91 -20.25
C ASN A 5 1.79 -5.79 -19.23
N THR A 6 1.11 -5.82 -18.08
CA THR A 6 1.35 -4.87 -16.99
C THR A 6 2.76 -5.00 -16.43
N ARG A 7 3.25 -6.23 -16.21
CA ARG A 7 4.63 -6.45 -15.73
C ARG A 7 5.69 -5.94 -16.72
N ILE A 8 5.48 -6.17 -18.02
CA ILE A 8 6.38 -5.65 -19.06
C ILE A 8 6.41 -4.12 -18.99
N LYS A 9 5.25 -3.47 -18.96
CA LYS A 9 5.17 -1.99 -18.86
C LYS A 9 5.84 -1.43 -17.62
N ILE A 10 5.67 -2.07 -16.45
CA ILE A 10 6.34 -1.60 -15.23
C ILE A 10 7.86 -1.74 -15.35
N ALA A 11 8.34 -2.85 -15.89
CA ALA A 11 9.78 -3.05 -16.12
C ALA A 11 10.35 -2.01 -17.10
N GLU A 12 9.63 -1.71 -18.18
CA GLU A 12 9.99 -0.68 -19.15
C GLU A 12 10.03 0.71 -18.50
N MET A 13 9.03 1.06 -17.69
CA MET A 13 8.99 2.32 -16.95
C MET A 13 10.17 2.42 -15.97
N PHE A 14 10.49 1.34 -15.25
CA PHE A 14 11.65 1.31 -14.35
C PHE A 14 12.95 1.56 -15.10
N GLU A 15 13.18 0.87 -16.22
CA GLU A 15 14.37 1.11 -17.04
C GLU A 15 14.41 2.52 -17.63
N LEU A 16 13.26 3.09 -18.02
CA LEU A 16 13.19 4.47 -18.49
C LEU A 16 13.66 5.46 -17.42
N PHE A 17 13.17 5.32 -16.19
CA PHE A 17 13.61 6.16 -15.07
C PHE A 17 15.09 5.92 -14.73
N CYS A 18 15.55 4.67 -14.72
CA CYS A 18 16.96 4.35 -14.51
C CYS A 18 17.86 4.94 -15.61
N ASN A 19 17.41 5.00 -16.86
CA ASN A 19 18.16 5.61 -17.95
C ASN A 19 18.36 7.12 -17.77
N ILE A 20 17.39 7.81 -17.15
CA ILE A 20 17.54 9.22 -16.78
C ILE A 20 18.60 9.37 -15.70
N GLU A 21 18.54 8.53 -14.65
CA GLU A 21 19.50 8.53 -13.54
C GLU A 21 20.92 8.13 -13.98
N ARG A 22 21.05 7.20 -14.94
CA ARG A 22 22.34 6.81 -15.56
C ARG A 22 23.02 7.96 -16.28
N LYS A 23 22.27 8.84 -16.94
CA LYS A 23 22.83 10.06 -17.56
C LYS A 23 23.41 11.02 -16.51
N ASN A 24 22.95 10.92 -15.26
CA ASN A 24 23.47 11.67 -14.11
C ASN A 24 24.57 10.90 -13.34
N GLY A 25 25.05 9.76 -13.86
CA GLY A 25 26.12 8.97 -13.27
C GLY A 25 25.68 7.93 -12.24
N HIS A 26 24.38 7.70 -12.07
CA HIS A 26 23.86 6.69 -11.15
C HIS A 26 23.71 5.32 -11.83
N LEU A 27 24.17 4.25 -11.18
CA LEU A 27 24.04 2.88 -11.69
C LEU A 27 22.91 2.14 -10.97
N LEU A 28 22.33 1.15 -11.65
CA LEU A 28 21.39 0.22 -11.04
C LEU A 28 22.17 -0.70 -10.10
N ALA A 29 21.98 -0.55 -8.79
CA ALA A 29 22.65 -1.34 -7.78
C ALA A 29 21.81 -1.38 -6.49
N PRO A 30 21.88 -2.48 -5.72
CA PRO A 30 21.26 -2.50 -4.40
C PRO A 30 21.79 -1.37 -3.51
N GLN A 31 20.90 -0.74 -2.75
CA GLN A 31 21.22 0.30 -1.79
C GLN A 31 20.85 -0.16 -0.38
N THR A 32 21.55 0.35 0.63
CA THR A 32 21.22 0.06 2.04
C THR A 32 20.94 1.36 2.76
N LEU A 33 19.71 1.50 3.27
CA LEU A 33 19.34 2.59 4.16
C LEU A 33 19.54 2.14 5.61
N ILE A 34 20.01 3.05 6.46
CA ILE A 34 20.13 2.81 7.90
C ILE A 34 18.97 3.49 8.60
N VAL A 35 18.07 2.70 9.18
CA VAL A 35 16.86 3.19 9.88
C VAL A 35 16.95 2.75 11.33
N PHE A 36 17.16 3.69 12.25
CA PHE A 36 17.36 3.42 13.68
C PHE A 36 18.37 2.29 13.97
N GLY A 37 19.49 2.28 13.24
CA GLY A 37 20.55 1.28 13.38
C GLY A 37 20.28 -0.05 12.66
N ARG A 38 19.08 -0.26 12.10
CA ARG A 38 18.75 -1.42 11.25
C ARG A 38 19.09 -1.15 9.79
N LYS A 39 19.59 -2.17 9.09
CA LYS A 39 19.81 -2.14 7.64
C LYS A 39 18.53 -2.48 6.90
N LEU A 40 18.09 -1.58 6.02
CA LEU A 40 17.01 -1.79 5.07
C LEU A 40 17.63 -1.89 3.66
N ILE A 41 17.56 -3.09 3.06
CA ILE A 41 18.17 -3.35 1.75
C ILE A 41 17.14 -3.10 0.66
N ILE A 42 17.45 -2.17 -0.24
CA ILE A 42 16.66 -1.83 -1.42
C ILE A 42 17.30 -2.55 -2.60
N LYS A 43 16.69 -3.64 -3.06
CA LYS A 43 17.29 -4.52 -4.07
C LYS A 43 17.43 -3.84 -5.43
N ASN A 44 16.42 -3.08 -5.84
CA ASN A 44 16.34 -2.43 -7.15
C ASN A 44 16.30 -0.92 -6.96
N ALA A 45 17.46 -0.28 -7.03
CA ALA A 45 17.60 1.16 -6.91
C ALA A 45 18.57 1.72 -7.95
N CYS A 46 18.26 2.89 -8.48
CA CYS A 46 19.11 3.64 -9.39
C CYS A 46 18.93 5.13 -9.09
N GLY A 47 19.95 5.76 -8.50
CA GLY A 47 19.88 7.16 -8.11
C GLY A 47 18.67 7.43 -7.21
N SER A 48 17.79 8.36 -7.64
CA SER A 48 16.57 8.71 -6.92
C SER A 48 15.34 7.84 -7.20
N VAL A 49 15.53 6.70 -7.87
CA VAL A 49 14.46 5.77 -8.29
C VAL A 49 14.61 4.42 -7.56
N ALA A 50 13.52 3.90 -7.01
CA ALA A 50 13.49 2.56 -6.42
C ALA A 50 12.28 1.74 -6.90
N ARG A 51 12.45 0.42 -6.95
CA ARG A 51 11.40 -0.54 -7.31
C ARG A 51 11.25 -1.59 -6.22
N PHE A 52 10.00 -1.85 -5.86
CA PHE A 52 9.58 -2.80 -4.83
C PHE A 52 8.40 -3.64 -5.30
N THR A 53 8.22 -4.79 -4.68
CA THR A 53 6.95 -5.50 -4.64
C THR A 53 6.08 -5.03 -3.47
N PHE A 54 4.77 -5.24 -3.54
CA PHE A 54 3.88 -5.00 -2.41
C PHE A 54 4.29 -5.80 -1.17
N GLU A 55 4.78 -7.03 -1.35
CA GLU A 55 5.21 -7.89 -0.24
C GLU A 55 6.39 -7.27 0.52
N GLU A 56 7.39 -6.76 -0.20
CA GLU A 56 8.56 -6.08 0.40
C GLU A 56 8.19 -4.83 1.19
N LEU A 57 7.09 -4.15 0.84
CA LEU A 57 6.67 -2.93 1.51
C LEU A 57 5.64 -3.18 2.61
N CYS A 58 4.70 -4.10 2.43
CA CYS A 58 3.52 -4.22 3.27
C CYS A 58 3.41 -5.55 4.02
N ILE A 59 4.19 -6.58 3.65
CA ILE A 59 4.21 -7.88 4.35
C ILE A 59 5.47 -8.00 5.22
N GLU A 60 6.63 -7.61 4.68
CA GLU A 60 7.87 -7.55 5.45
C GLU A 60 7.77 -6.60 6.66
N PRO A 61 8.60 -6.75 7.71
CA PRO A 61 8.49 -5.98 8.95
C PRO A 61 9.02 -4.54 8.80
N LEU A 62 8.37 -3.74 7.95
CA LEU A 62 8.58 -2.30 7.80
C LEU A 62 7.58 -1.50 8.65
N GLY A 63 8.09 -0.46 9.31
CA GLY A 63 7.31 0.53 10.05
C GLY A 63 7.35 1.91 9.38
N ALA A 64 6.69 2.89 10.02
CA ALA A 64 6.60 4.26 9.53
C ALA A 64 7.98 4.87 9.21
N ALA A 65 8.98 4.64 10.07
CA ALA A 65 10.32 5.16 9.88
C ALA A 65 11.03 4.62 8.62
N ASP A 66 10.70 3.40 8.19
CA ASP A 66 11.23 2.84 6.96
C ASP A 66 10.61 3.52 5.75
N TYR A 67 9.30 3.76 5.78
CA TYR A 67 8.63 4.50 4.70
C TYR A 67 9.14 5.94 4.62
N ILE A 68 9.40 6.60 5.74
CA ILE A 68 10.07 7.92 5.78
C ILE A 68 11.46 7.83 5.14
N ALA A 69 12.28 6.84 5.52
CA ALA A 69 13.61 6.67 4.96
C ALA A 69 13.57 6.43 3.45
N ILE A 70 12.65 5.59 2.97
CA ILE A 70 12.41 5.36 1.53
C ILE A 70 11.99 6.67 0.86
N ALA A 71 10.98 7.36 1.40
CA ALA A 71 10.40 8.55 0.80
C ALA A 71 11.38 9.74 0.75
N SER A 72 12.27 9.84 1.74
CA SER A 72 13.33 10.85 1.76
C SER A 72 14.50 10.52 0.82
N SER A 73 14.70 9.25 0.48
CA SER A 73 15.82 8.81 -0.38
C SER A 73 15.45 8.75 -1.86
N TYR A 74 14.18 8.49 -2.17
CA TYR A 74 13.71 8.25 -3.53
C TYR A 74 12.60 9.21 -3.94
N LYS A 75 12.79 9.88 -5.08
CA LYS A 75 11.79 10.78 -5.68
C LYS A 75 10.74 10.00 -6.47
N THR A 76 11.12 8.85 -7.03
CA THR A 76 10.21 7.98 -7.78
C THR A 76 10.27 6.57 -7.19
N VAL A 77 9.12 6.04 -6.80
CA VAL A 77 8.98 4.70 -6.28
C VAL A 77 8.01 3.89 -7.14
N ILE A 78 8.46 2.72 -7.56
CA ILE A 78 7.66 1.77 -8.33
C ILE A 78 7.23 0.63 -7.41
N VAL A 79 5.94 0.33 -7.36
CA VAL A 79 5.38 -0.73 -6.51
C VAL A 79 4.59 -1.74 -7.34
N GLU A 80 5.00 -2.99 -7.31
CA GLU A 80 4.39 -4.05 -8.11
C GLU A 80 3.48 -4.98 -7.31
N ASN A 81 2.46 -5.51 -7.99
CA ASN A 81 1.60 -6.58 -7.52
C ASN A 81 0.80 -6.19 -6.26
N ILE A 82 0.24 -4.97 -6.24
CA ILE A 82 -0.66 -4.55 -5.16
C ILE A 82 -1.96 -5.34 -5.28
N PRO A 83 -2.29 -6.22 -4.31
CA PRO A 83 -3.49 -7.04 -4.37
C PRO A 83 -4.73 -6.21 -4.04
N ALA A 84 -5.91 -6.78 -4.29
CA ALA A 84 -7.12 -6.27 -3.66
C ALA A 84 -7.02 -6.48 -2.14
N MET A 85 -7.28 -5.42 -1.37
CA MET A 85 -7.19 -5.42 0.08
C MET A 85 -8.58 -5.59 0.69
N SER A 86 -8.85 -6.77 1.24
CA SER A 86 -10.05 -7.05 2.03
C SER A 86 -9.75 -7.05 3.53
N VAL A 87 -10.80 -7.22 4.33
CA VAL A 87 -10.76 -7.39 5.80
C VAL A 87 -9.77 -8.47 6.25
N ARG A 88 -9.41 -9.44 5.39
CA ARG A 88 -8.42 -10.48 5.69
C ARG A 88 -6.98 -9.98 5.69
N ARG A 89 -6.68 -8.86 5.03
CA ARG A 89 -5.34 -8.25 4.89
C ARG A 89 -5.19 -6.93 5.65
N LYS A 90 -5.77 -6.87 6.86
CA LYS A 90 -5.84 -5.64 7.67
C LYS A 90 -4.48 -5.03 8.02
N VAL A 91 -3.49 -5.88 8.31
CA VAL A 91 -2.16 -5.42 8.71
C VAL A 91 -1.46 -4.76 7.52
N GLU A 92 -1.49 -5.43 6.38
CA GLU A 92 -0.92 -4.98 5.11
C GLU A 92 -1.63 -3.72 4.63
N MET A 93 -2.95 -3.64 4.79
CA MET A 93 -3.76 -2.49 4.43
C MET A 93 -3.41 -1.25 5.25
N ARG A 94 -3.24 -1.38 6.58
CA ARG A 94 -2.80 -0.27 7.44
C ARG A 94 -1.37 0.17 7.11
N ARG A 95 -0.50 -0.77 6.77
CA ARG A 95 0.87 -0.50 6.29
C ARG A 95 0.85 0.24 4.96
N PHE A 96 0.01 -0.16 4.02
CA PHE A 96 -0.19 0.53 2.75
C PHE A 96 -0.69 1.95 2.94
N ILE A 97 -1.71 2.18 3.78
CA ILE A 97 -2.17 3.54 4.14
C ILE A 97 -1.00 4.37 4.68
N THR A 98 -0.26 3.83 5.64
CA THR A 98 0.88 4.51 6.26
C THR A 98 1.94 4.85 5.22
N MET A 99 2.25 3.94 4.30
CA MET A 99 3.19 4.17 3.21
C MET A 99 2.72 5.30 2.27
N ILE A 100 1.47 5.25 1.81
CA ILE A 100 0.91 6.31 0.94
C ILE A 100 0.92 7.66 1.65
N ASP A 101 0.64 7.68 2.95
CA ASP A 101 0.63 8.90 3.74
C ASP A 101 2.00 9.59 3.73
N HIS A 102 3.08 8.83 3.95
CA HIS A 102 4.44 9.36 3.87
C HIS A 102 4.86 9.69 2.45
N PHE A 103 4.52 8.86 1.46
CA PHE A 103 4.84 9.16 0.05
C PHE A 103 4.17 10.45 -0.41
N TYR A 104 2.93 10.68 0.01
CA TYR A 104 2.19 11.90 -0.27
C TYR A 104 2.82 13.13 0.40
N GLU A 105 3.26 13.00 1.66
CA GLU A 105 3.91 14.06 2.42
C GLU A 105 5.26 14.46 1.81
N TYR A 106 6.09 13.49 1.43
CA TYR A 106 7.41 13.68 0.84
C TYR A 106 7.40 13.91 -0.68
N LYS A 107 6.21 14.00 -1.30
CA LYS A 107 6.06 14.25 -2.74
C LYS A 107 6.70 13.19 -3.63
N VAL A 108 6.62 11.93 -3.21
CA VAL A 108 7.14 10.80 -3.97
C VAL A 108 6.21 10.50 -5.15
N ARG A 109 6.78 10.40 -6.35
CA ARG A 109 6.08 9.93 -7.54
C ARG A 109 5.92 8.43 -7.46
N MET A 110 4.68 7.95 -7.44
CA MET A 110 4.40 6.51 -7.35
C MET A 110 3.89 5.99 -8.69
N VAL A 111 4.54 4.94 -9.20
CA VAL A 111 4.02 4.12 -10.31
C VAL A 111 3.71 2.75 -9.73
N CYS A 112 2.53 2.20 -10.04
CA CYS A 112 2.18 0.91 -9.46
C CYS A 112 1.37 0.01 -10.39
N SER A 113 1.42 -1.29 -10.10
CA SER A 113 0.48 -2.27 -10.65
C SER A 113 -0.45 -2.78 -9.56
N THR A 114 -1.74 -2.76 -9.86
CA THR A 114 -2.81 -3.16 -8.95
C THR A 114 -3.66 -4.27 -9.57
N GLU A 115 -4.16 -5.18 -8.73
CA GLU A 115 -5.06 -6.26 -9.15
C GLU A 115 -6.42 -5.71 -9.63
N ARG A 116 -6.88 -4.64 -9.00
CA ARG A 116 -8.10 -3.89 -9.34
C ARG A 116 -7.77 -2.42 -9.61
N PRO A 117 -8.63 -1.67 -10.32
CA PRO A 117 -8.52 -0.21 -10.38
C PRO A 117 -8.32 0.40 -8.98
N TRP A 118 -7.54 1.47 -8.87
CA TRP A 118 -7.16 2.04 -7.57
C TRP A 118 -8.38 2.48 -6.72
N ASN A 119 -9.47 2.88 -7.37
CA ASN A 119 -10.73 3.25 -6.74
C ASN A 119 -11.56 2.05 -6.22
N GLU A 120 -11.17 0.83 -6.57
CA GLU A 120 -11.83 -0.44 -6.19
C GLU A 120 -10.86 -1.40 -5.47
N MET A 121 -9.68 -0.92 -5.08
CA MET A 121 -8.64 -1.75 -4.48
C MET A 121 -8.96 -2.17 -3.04
N PHE A 122 -9.82 -1.43 -2.34
CA PHE A 122 -10.27 -1.74 -0.99
C PHE A 122 -11.65 -2.41 -1.06
N ILE A 123 -11.73 -3.64 -0.56
CA ILE A 123 -12.97 -4.42 -0.52
C ILE A 123 -13.49 -4.39 0.92
N VAL A 124 -14.53 -3.61 1.15
CA VAL A 124 -15.31 -3.65 2.38
C VAL A 124 -16.43 -4.67 2.15
N GLU A 125 -16.29 -5.87 2.70
CA GLU A 125 -17.39 -6.84 2.72
C GLU A 125 -18.29 -6.47 3.89
N ASP A 126 -19.54 -6.10 3.61
CA ASP A 126 -20.60 -6.01 4.60
C ASP A 126 -20.88 -7.43 5.10
N TYR A 127 -20.60 -7.71 6.38
CA TYR A 127 -21.07 -8.95 6.99
C TYR A 127 -22.57 -8.83 7.25
N ASP A 128 -23.41 -9.07 6.24
CA ASP A 128 -24.83 -9.30 6.42
C ASP A 128 -25.19 -10.78 6.25
N SER A 129 -25.75 -11.31 7.34
CA SER A 129 -26.38 -12.61 7.57
C SER A 129 -25.57 -13.88 7.30
N ASP A 130 -25.13 -14.52 8.39
CA ASP A 130 -25.17 -15.99 8.49
C ASP A 130 -26.62 -16.44 8.21
N GLU A 131 -26.96 -16.69 6.95
CA GLU A 131 -27.99 -17.66 6.63
C GLU A 131 -27.44 -19.03 7.10
N ASP A 132 -28.22 -19.72 7.94
CA ASP A 132 -28.03 -21.11 8.40
C ASP A 132 -27.33 -21.42 9.74
N VAL A 133 -27.31 -20.51 10.72
CA VAL A 133 -27.04 -20.92 12.13
C VAL A 133 -28.21 -20.59 13.06
N ASP A 134 -29.18 -21.50 13.01
CA ASP A 134 -30.10 -21.91 14.07
C ASP A 134 -30.92 -20.82 14.78
N LYS A 135 -32.06 -20.51 14.15
CA LYS A 135 -33.11 -19.60 14.65
C LYS A 135 -33.79 -20.07 15.94
N GLN A 136 -33.44 -21.25 16.49
CA GLN A 136 -34.21 -21.88 17.58
C GLN A 136 -33.60 -21.77 18.98
N LEU A 137 -32.36 -21.27 19.17
CA LEU A 137 -31.70 -21.33 20.50
C LEU A 137 -31.25 -19.98 21.09
N ILE A 138 -31.59 -18.85 20.48
CA ILE A 138 -31.06 -17.53 20.91
C ILE A 138 -31.99 -16.75 21.85
N ASP A 139 -33.20 -17.26 22.14
CA ASP A 139 -34.17 -16.48 22.92
C ASP A 139 -33.90 -16.43 24.44
N ASP A 140 -33.14 -17.36 25.03
CA ASP A 140 -33.21 -17.53 26.49
C ASP A 140 -31.98 -17.18 27.33
N LEU A 141 -30.80 -16.94 26.76
CA LEU A 141 -29.62 -16.68 27.61
C LEU A 141 -28.69 -15.64 27.00
N GLN A 142 -28.77 -14.41 27.52
CA GLN A 142 -27.70 -13.41 27.74
C GLN A 142 -26.41 -13.44 26.86
N LEU A 143 -26.47 -13.83 25.59
CA LEU A 143 -25.31 -13.84 24.67
C LEU A 143 -25.28 -12.65 23.70
N LYS A 144 -26.14 -11.63 23.88
CA LYS A 144 -25.97 -10.33 23.20
C LYS A 144 -24.66 -9.64 23.55
N ARG A 145 -24.06 -9.93 24.71
CA ARG A 145 -22.82 -9.27 25.17
C ARG A 145 -21.53 -9.84 24.58
N LEU A 146 -21.56 -11.05 24.02
CA LEU A 146 -20.43 -11.66 23.31
C LEU A 146 -20.49 -11.38 21.80
N LYS A 147 -21.69 -11.30 21.20
CA LYS A 147 -21.88 -10.85 19.81
C LYS A 147 -21.52 -9.36 19.61
N SER A 148 -21.73 -8.54 20.64
CA SER A 148 -21.33 -7.13 20.61
C SER A 148 -19.81 -6.92 20.76
N LYS A 149 -19.06 -7.86 21.34
CA LYS A 149 -17.62 -7.69 21.55
C LYS A 149 -16.80 -7.80 20.26
N ASN A 150 -17.18 -8.65 19.31
CA ASN A 150 -16.45 -8.78 18.03
C ASN A 150 -16.86 -7.73 16.99
N VAL A 151 -18.09 -7.20 17.09
CA VAL A 151 -18.56 -6.06 16.28
C VAL A 151 -18.05 -4.71 16.84
N SER A 152 -17.80 -4.62 18.16
CA SER A 152 -17.15 -3.46 18.80
C SER A 152 -15.63 -3.44 18.67
N LEU A 153 -15.00 -4.49 18.11
CA LEU A 153 -13.53 -4.61 18.01
C LEU A 153 -12.94 -3.88 16.78
N PHE A 154 -13.79 -3.31 15.92
CA PHE A 154 -13.41 -2.41 14.82
C PHE A 154 -14.16 -1.08 14.96
N THR A 155 -13.43 -0.01 15.27
CA THR A 155 -13.91 1.37 15.13
C THR A 155 -14.03 1.68 13.63
N GLY A 156 -15.06 1.12 12.97
CA GLY A 156 -15.22 1.13 11.51
C GLY A 156 -15.23 2.51 10.85
N GLU A 157 -15.53 3.57 11.62
CA GLU A 157 -15.49 4.96 11.15
C GLU A 157 -14.06 5.44 10.87
N GLU A 158 -13.10 5.13 11.74
CA GLU A 158 -11.72 5.61 11.61
C GLU A 158 -11.00 4.97 10.42
N GLU A 159 -11.19 3.66 10.22
CA GLU A 159 -10.61 2.96 9.09
C GLU A 159 -11.24 3.38 7.77
N THR A 160 -12.57 3.50 7.73
CA THR A 160 -13.27 4.01 6.55
C THR A 160 -12.80 5.42 6.18
N PHE A 161 -12.61 6.28 7.18
CA PHE A 161 -12.05 7.60 6.98
C PHE A 161 -10.61 7.55 6.45
N ALA A 162 -9.77 6.69 7.02
CA ALA A 162 -8.40 6.47 6.54
C ALA A 162 -8.39 6.00 5.07
N PHE A 163 -9.25 5.06 4.68
CA PHE A 163 -9.32 4.59 3.28
C PHE A 163 -9.75 5.69 2.32
N LYS A 164 -10.83 6.41 2.62
CA LYS A 164 -11.32 7.51 1.77
C LYS A 164 -10.23 8.58 1.60
N ARG A 165 -9.51 8.89 2.67
CA ARG A 165 -8.38 9.82 2.64
C ARG A 165 -7.22 9.31 1.78
N THR A 166 -6.87 8.03 1.90
CA THR A 166 -5.84 7.40 1.06
C THR A 166 -6.21 7.43 -0.42
N LEU A 167 -7.46 7.10 -0.77
CA LEU A 167 -7.96 7.19 -2.14
C LEU A 167 -7.90 8.62 -2.68
N SER A 168 -8.28 9.61 -1.87
CA SER A 168 -8.16 11.02 -2.25
C SER A 168 -6.72 11.44 -2.51
N ARG A 169 -5.76 10.96 -1.69
CA ARG A 169 -4.34 11.23 -1.89
C ARG A 169 -3.83 10.60 -3.18
N ILE A 170 -4.18 9.33 -3.44
CA ILE A 170 -3.82 8.64 -4.68
C ILE A 170 -4.37 9.38 -5.91
N ASN A 171 -5.61 9.87 -5.83
CA ASN A 171 -6.21 10.66 -6.90
C ASN A 171 -5.45 11.98 -7.14
N GLU A 172 -5.09 12.70 -6.08
CA GLU A 172 -4.31 13.94 -6.20
C GLU A 172 -2.91 13.68 -6.79
N MET A 173 -2.25 12.58 -6.38
CA MET A 173 -0.94 12.17 -6.88
C MET A 173 -0.91 11.90 -8.40
N GLN A 174 -2.07 11.73 -9.04
CA GLN A 174 -2.19 11.54 -10.49
C GLN A 174 -2.30 12.87 -11.26
N THR A 175 -2.45 14.00 -10.57
CA THR A 175 -2.62 15.31 -11.21
C THR A 175 -1.28 15.95 -11.57
N GLU A 176 -1.24 16.71 -12.68
CA GLU A 176 -0.04 17.48 -13.07
C GLU A 176 0.39 18.46 -11.97
N GLN A 177 -0.57 19.07 -11.27
CA GLN A 177 -0.32 19.98 -10.16
C GLN A 177 0.46 19.34 -9.00
N TYR A 178 0.36 18.02 -8.82
CA TYR A 178 1.15 17.31 -7.82
C TYR A 178 2.59 17.11 -8.29
N TRP A 179 2.81 17.01 -9.60
CA TRP A 179 4.11 16.70 -10.21
C TRP A 179 5.00 17.94 -10.39
N ASP A 180 4.38 19.13 -10.46
CA ASP A 180 5.03 20.43 -10.65
C ASP A 180 5.42 21.14 -9.33
N LYS A 181 5.08 20.57 -8.17
CA LYS A 181 5.41 21.09 -6.84
C LYS A 181 6.63 20.39 -6.25
#